data_AF-A0A7Y2ZWA5-F1
#
_entry.id   AF-A0A7Y2ZWA5-F1
#
_cell.length_a   1.000
_cell.length_b   1.000
_cell.length_c   1.000
_cell.angle_alpha   90.00
_cell.angle_beta   90.00
_cell.angle_gamma   90.00
#
_symmetry.space_group_name_H-M   'P 1'
#
loop_
_entity.id
_entity.type
_entity.pdbx_description
1 polymer ?
#
loop_
_entity_poly.entity_id
_entity_poly.type
_entity_poly.pdbx_seq_one_letter_code
_entity_poly.pdbx_strand_id
1 'polypeptide(L)'
;MKKADIIFDLTKGGLVCENCCQNISKRITLSKGTIKQLLWIDQGDLAKAKRIRFTPQALNEGLTFLEAFVPFHLGKEPKSLKFLRQIRT
;
A
#
# COMPACT_ATOMS: atom_id res chain seq x y z
N MET A 1 16.21 8.53 15.60
CA MET A 1 16.39 8.31 14.15
C MET A 1 15.05 8.46 13.46
N LYS A 2 14.87 9.48 12.60
CA LYS A 2 13.64 9.58 11.78
C LYS A 2 13.59 8.38 10.83
N LYS A 3 12.53 7.57 10.90
CA LYS A 3 12.25 6.49 9.95
C LYS A 3 12.18 7.14 8.55
N ALA A 4 13.07 6.77 7.65
CA ALA A 4 12.96 7.20 6.25
C ALA A 4 11.77 6.46 5.64
N ASP A 5 10.62 7.14 5.62
CA ASP A 5 9.43 6.63 4.98
C ASP A 5 9.59 6.71 3.45
N ILE A 6 9.07 5.71 2.76
CA ILE A 6 9.15 5.60 1.31
C ILE A 6 7.87 6.19 0.71
N ILE A 7 8.03 6.96 -0.37
CA ILE A 7 6.92 7.64 -1.03
C ILE A 7 6.53 6.88 -2.31
N PHE A 8 5.24 6.63 -2.48
CA PHE A 8 4.62 6.09 -3.68
C PHE A 8 3.81 7.18 -4.38
N ASP A 9 4.07 7.39 -5.67
CA ASP A 9 3.31 8.30 -6.53
C ASP A 9 2.13 7.55 -7.15
N LEU A 10 0.91 7.87 -6.72
CA LEU A 10 -0.31 7.24 -7.25
C LEU A 10 -0.62 7.65 -8.68
N THR A 11 -0.05 8.74 -9.19
CA THR A 11 -0.28 9.18 -10.58
C THR A 11 0.61 8.43 -11.56
N LYS A 12 1.80 8.04 -11.11
CA LYS A 12 2.79 7.30 -11.92
C LYS A 12 2.79 5.79 -11.64
N GLY A 13 2.18 5.36 -10.53
CA GLY A 13 2.10 3.96 -10.14
C GLY A 13 3.40 3.39 -9.58
N GLY A 14 4.30 4.23 -9.05
CA GLY A 14 5.64 3.79 -8.66
C GLY A 14 6.20 4.47 -7.42
N LEU A 15 7.23 3.86 -6.84
CA LEU A 15 8.02 4.46 -5.78
C LEU A 15 8.88 5.59 -6.35
N VAL A 16 9.05 6.65 -5.57
CA VAL A 16 9.86 7.81 -5.97
C VAL A 16 11.02 8.03 -5.02
N CYS A 17 12.15 8.47 -5.55
CA CYS A 17 13.27 8.95 -4.75
C CYS A 17 12.99 10.38 -4.24
N GLU A 18 13.86 10.86 -3.36
CA GLU A 18 13.78 12.21 -2.79
C GLU A 18 13.82 13.32 -3.85
N ASN A 19 14.55 13.11 -4.95
CA ASN A 19 14.60 14.10 -6.03
C ASN A 19 13.29 14.13 -6.85
N CYS A 20 12.61 12.99 -6.97
CA CYS A 20 11.37 12.88 -7.74
C CYS A 20 10.11 13.29 -6.95
N CYS A 21 10.22 13.53 -5.64
CA CYS A 21 9.05 13.72 -4.78
C CYS A 21 8.48 15.15 -4.75
N GLN A 22 9.18 16.12 -5.34
CA GLN A 22 8.87 17.55 -5.22
C GLN A 22 7.54 17.97 -5.89
N ASN A 23 7.07 17.23 -6.90
CA ASN A 23 5.87 17.58 -7.70
C ASN A 23 4.80 16.49 -7.72
N ILE A 24 4.62 15.76 -6.62
CA ILE A 24 3.62 14.67 -6.54
C ILE A 24 2.31 15.19 -5.97
N SER A 25 1.24 15.12 -6.76
CA SER A 25 -0.10 15.54 -6.35
C SER A 25 -0.83 14.51 -5.48
N LYS A 26 -0.60 13.21 -5.74
CA LYS A 26 -1.19 12.10 -4.98
C LYS A 26 -0.10 11.16 -4.51
N ARG A 27 0.21 11.21 -3.22
CA ARG A 27 1.25 10.38 -2.60
C ARG A 27 0.71 9.50 -1.48
N ILE A 28 1.27 8.30 -1.36
CA ILE A 28 1.13 7.44 -0.18
C ILE A 28 2.52 7.27 0.43
N THR A 29 2.59 7.38 1.75
CA THR A 29 3.82 7.19 2.51
C THR A 29 3.74 5.83 3.22
N LEU A 30 4.79 5.02 3.06
CA LEU A 30 4.89 3.69 3.64
C LEU A 30 6.15 3.58 4.48
N SER A 31 6.04 2.95 5.64
CA SER A 31 7.21 2.56 6.39
C SER A 31 7.94 1.40 5.68
N LYS A 32 9.26 1.34 5.86
CA LYS A 32 10.06 0.20 5.37
C LYS A 32 9.56 -1.15 5.88
N GLY A 33 8.98 -1.18 7.09
CA GLY A 33 8.41 -2.39 7.69
C GLY A 33 7.21 -2.90 6.89
N THR A 34 6.28 -2.02 6.55
CA THR A 34 5.11 -2.36 5.73
C THR A 34 5.52 -2.85 4.35
N ILE A 35 6.47 -2.18 3.68
CA ILE A 35 6.96 -2.62 2.37
C ILE A 35 7.54 -4.03 2.45
N LYS A 36 8.39 -4.31 3.45
CA LYS A 36 8.95 -5.66 3.65
C LYS A 36 7.86 -6.71 3.90
N GLN A 37 6.81 -6.37 4.64
CA GLN A 37 5.69 -7.27 4.87
C GLN A 37 4.91 -7.55 3.58
N LEU A 38 4.65 -6.52 2.77
CA LEU A 38 3.98 -6.68 1.46
C LEU A 38 4.81 -7.56 0.51
N LEU A 39 6.12 -7.34 0.42
CA LEU A 39 7.02 -8.17 -0.39
C LEU A 39 7.07 -9.62 0.11
N TRP A 40 7.04 -9.85 1.42
CA TRP A 40 7.00 -11.20 1.98
C TRP A 40 5.70 -11.93 1.60
N ILE A 41 4.57 -11.22 1.58
CA ILE A 41 3.27 -11.79 1.17
C ILE A 41 3.28 -12.15 -0.31
N ASP A 42 3.80 -11.26 -1.15
CA ASP A 42 3.91 -11.46 -2.60
C ASP A 42 4.74 -12.70 -2.97
N GLN A 43 5.85 -12.91 -2.26
CA GLN A 43 6.77 -14.04 -2.48
C GLN A 43 6.41 -15.30 -1.68
N GLY A 44 5.47 -15.18 -0.74
CA GLY A 44 5.16 -16.19 0.26
C GLY A 44 4.05 -17.15 -0.16
N ASP A 45 4.01 -18.30 0.52
CA ASP A 45 2.89 -19.23 0.40
C ASP A 45 1.63 -18.64 1.08
N LEU A 46 0.51 -18.61 0.35
CA LEU A 46 -0.79 -18.15 0.84
C LEU A 46 -1.21 -18.87 2.14
N ALA A 47 -0.86 -20.14 2.32
CA ALA A 47 -1.15 -20.87 3.55
C ALA A 47 -0.37 -20.30 4.75
N LYS A 48 0.83 -19.77 4.53
CA LYS A 48 1.61 -19.07 5.54
C LYS A 48 1.11 -17.63 5.75
N ALA A 49 0.63 -16.97 4.70
CA ALA A 49 0.10 -15.61 4.76
C ALA A 49 -1.04 -15.47 5.78
N LYS A 50 -1.89 -16.51 5.92
CA LYS A 50 -2.97 -16.57 6.92
C LYS A 50 -2.50 -16.43 8.38
N ARG A 51 -1.22 -16.69 8.67
CA ARG A 51 -0.65 -16.65 10.02
C ARG A 51 0.18 -15.39 10.29
N ILE A 52 0.30 -14.49 9.32
CA ILE A 52 1.03 -13.24 9.51
C ILE A 52 0.30 -12.39 10.56
N ARG A 53 1.08 -11.84 11.49
CA ARG A 53 0.62 -10.77 12.36
C ARG A 53 1.17 -9.45 11.85
N PHE A 54 0.25 -8.53 11.57
CA PHE A 54 0.60 -7.17 11.21
C PHE A 54 0.62 -6.28 12.44
N THR A 55 1.50 -5.27 12.42
CA THR A 55 1.39 -4.17 13.38
C THR A 55 0.20 -3.29 12.98
N PRO A 56 -0.40 -2.53 13.92
CA PRO A 56 -1.45 -1.58 13.58
C PRO A 56 -1.04 -0.60 12.47
N GLN A 57 0.22 -0.13 12.51
CA GLN A 57 0.80 0.71 11.47
C GLN A 57 0.76 0.03 10.09
N ALA A 58 1.24 -1.20 9.99
CA ALA A 58 1.31 -1.91 8.72
C ALA A 58 -0.05 -2.31 8.17
N LEU A 59 -1.03 -2.60 9.03
CA LEU A 59 -2.42 -2.80 8.61
C LEU A 59 -2.98 -1.55 7.96
N ASN A 60 -2.85 -0.40 8.63
CA ASN A 60 -3.39 0.85 8.13
C ASN A 60 -2.69 1.31 6.85
N GLU A 61 -1.36 1.29 6.84
CA GLU A 61 -0.54 1.62 5.66
C GLU A 61 -0.82 0.68 4.49
N GLY A 62 -0.81 -0.64 4.74
CA GLY A 62 -1.05 -1.66 3.72
C GLY A 62 -2.46 -1.59 3.14
N LEU A 63 -3.49 -1.39 3.98
CA LEU A 63 -4.87 -1.26 3.51
C LEU A 63 -5.02 -0.02 2.62
N THR A 64 -4.57 1.14 3.10
CA THR A 64 -4.62 2.40 2.35
C THR A 64 -3.87 2.28 1.02
N PHE A 65 -2.69 1.66 1.04
CA PHE A 65 -1.88 1.46 -0.14
C PHE A 65 -2.54 0.52 -1.15
N LEU A 66 -2.95 -0.68 -0.75
CA LEU A 66 -3.50 -1.68 -1.67
C LEU A 66 -4.83 -1.23 -2.28
N GLU A 67 -5.66 -0.51 -1.52
CA GLU A 67 -6.92 0.04 -2.02
C GLU A 67 -6.76 1.19 -3.03
N ALA A 68 -5.57 1.78 -3.14
CA ALA A 68 -5.24 2.76 -4.18
C ALA A 68 -4.39 2.16 -5.30
N PHE A 69 -3.45 1.28 -4.95
CA PHE A 69 -2.55 0.58 -5.86
C PHE A 69 -3.30 -0.34 -6.82
N VAL A 70 -4.21 -1.18 -6.31
CA VAL A 70 -4.91 -2.19 -7.12
C VAL A 70 -5.81 -1.53 -8.17
N PRO A 71 -6.68 -0.54 -7.84
CA PRO A 71 -7.49 0.13 -8.87
C PRO A 71 -6.66 0.84 -9.95
N PHE A 72 -5.54 1.45 -9.57
CA PHE A 72 -4.63 2.08 -10.53
C PHE A 72 -4.11 1.06 -11.55
N HIS A 73 -3.57 -0.06 -11.08
CA HIS A 73 -2.98 -1.09 -11.96
C HIS A 73 -4.04 -1.89 -12.74
N LEU A 74 -5.26 -2.02 -12.21
CA LEU A 74 -6.38 -2.64 -12.91
C LEU A 74 -7.07 -1.70 -13.92
N GLY A 75 -6.80 -0.39 -13.86
CA GLY A 75 -7.48 0.63 -14.68
C GLY A 75 -8.97 0.83 -14.33
N LYS A 76 -9.46 0.23 -13.24
CA LYS A 76 -10.85 0.36 -12.77
C LYS A 76 -10.97 0.09 -11.29
N GLU A 77 -11.96 0.72 -10.65
CA GLU A 77 -12.32 0.40 -9.28
C GLU A 77 -13.20 -0.87 -9.22
N PRO A 78 -12.82 -1.91 -8.44
CA PRO A 78 -13.70 -3.06 -8.22
C PRO A 78 -14.99 -2.65 -7.52
N LYS A 79 -16.15 -3.10 -8.01
CA LYS A 79 -17.45 -2.86 -7.35
C LYS A 79 -17.48 -3.38 -5.91
N SER A 80 -16.79 -4.50 -5.67
CA SER A 80 -16.62 -5.08 -4.34
C SER A 80 -15.85 -4.16 -3.38
N LEU A 81 -14.85 -3.41 -3.87
CA LEU A 81 -14.12 -2.44 -3.06
C LEU A 81 -15.03 -1.26 -2.67
N LYS A 82 -15.81 -0.75 -3.62
CA LYS A 82 -16.81 0.30 -3.35
C LYS A 82 -17.81 -0.14 -2.27
N PHE A 83 -18.35 -1.36 -2.40
CA PHE A 83 -19.25 -1.94 -1.40
C PHE A 83 -18.56 -2.15 -0.05
N LEU A 84 -17.34 -2.70 -0.04
CA LEU A 84 -16.58 -2.97 1.18
C LEU A 84 -16.33 -1.72 2.01
N ARG A 85 -16.09 -0.57 1.37
CA ARG A 85 -15.96 0.73 2.06
C ARG A 85 -17.26 1.20 2.70
N GLN A 86 -18.42 0.87 2.12
CA GLN A 86 -19.74 1.25 2.65
C GLN A 86 -20.17 0.42 3.86
N ILE A 87 -19.63 -0.79 4.04
CA ILE A 87 -20.01 -1.68 5.15
C ILE A 87 -18.99 -1.65 6.32
N ARG A 88 -17.84 -1.00 6.12
CA ARG A 88 -16.80 -0.83 7.16
C ARG A 88 -17.02 0.42 8.02
N THR A 89 -17.95 1.29 7.63
CA THR A 89 -18.52 2.36 8.45
C THR A 89 -19.43 1.79 9.53
#